data_AF-A0A8B0SUG5-F1
#
_entry.id   AF-A0A8B0SUG5-F1
#
_cell.length_a   1.000
_cell.length_b   1.000
_cell.length_c   1.000
_cell.angle_alpha   90.00
_cell.angle_beta   90.00
_cell.angle_gamma   90.00
#
_symmetry.space_group_name_H-M   'P 1'
#
loop_
_entity.id
_entity.type
_entity.pdbx_description
1 polymer ?
#
loop_
_entity_poly.entity_id
_entity_poly.type
_entity_poly.pdbx_seq_one_letter_code
_entity_poly.pdbx_strand_id
1 'polypeptide(L)' 'MLDALLAELGETRTVISPALPVNGRTVYQGYLFVGEQLLNESGMRHHPVTPMEDAHWAA' A
#
# COMPACT_ATOMS: atom_id res chain seq x y z
N MET A 1 -13.43 -4.67 0.11
CA MET A 1 -13.70 -4.43 -1.34
C MET A 1 -13.02 -5.49 -2.20
N LEU A 2 -11.72 -5.73 -2.01
CA LEU A 2 -10.98 -6.77 -2.73
C LEU A 2 -11.64 -8.15 -2.60
N ASP A 3 -12.01 -8.56 -1.38
CA ASP A 3 -12.66 -9.85 -1.14
C ASP A 3 -14.02 -10.00 -1.82
N ALA A 4 -14.81 -8.91 -1.84
CA ALA A 4 -16.11 -8.90 -2.50
C ALA A 4 -15.97 -9.03 -4.02
N LEU A 5 -14.97 -8.36 -4.61
CA LEU A 5 -14.70 -8.47 -6.05
C LEU A 5 -14.19 -9.87 -6.43
N LEU A 6 -13.30 -10.43 -5.61
CA LEU A 6 -12.81 -11.80 -5.80
C LEU A 6 -13.94 -12.82 -5.73
N ALA A 7 -14.84 -12.69 -4.75
CA ALA A 7 -16.00 -13.57 -4.60
C ALA A 7 -16.95 -13.49 -5.82
N GLU A 8 -17.21 -12.29 -6.34
CA GLU A 8 -18.08 -12.09 -7.51
C GLU A 8 -17.46 -12.67 -8.80
N LEU A 9 -16.14 -12.54 -8.96
CA LEU A 9 -15.42 -13.09 -10.12
C LEU A 9 -15.12 -14.59 -10.00
N GLY A 10 -15.39 -15.21 -8.83
CA GLY A 10 -15.04 -16.60 -8.55
C GLY A 10 -13.53 -16.84 -8.41
N GLU A 11 -12.75 -15.78 -8.14
CA GLU A 11 -11.29 -15.84 -8.04
C GLU A 11 -10.84 -15.94 -6.58
N THR A 12 -9.67 -16.55 -6.35
CA THR A 12 -9.14 -16.78 -5.00
C THR A 12 -7.88 -15.97 -4.69
N ARG A 13 -7.31 -15.29 -5.69
CA ARG A 13 -6.04 -14.57 -5.57
C ARG A 13 -6.04 -13.36 -6.48
N THR A 14 -5.29 -12.34 -6.06
CA THR A 14 -5.01 -11.14 -6.86
C THR A 14 -3.72 -10.51 -6.36
N VAL A 15 -3.22 -9.50 -7.08
CA VAL A 15 -2.02 -8.75 -6.74
C VAL A 15 -2.39 -7.33 -6.32
N ILE A 16 -1.62 -6.78 -5.38
CA ILE A 16 -1.73 -5.38 -4.97
C ILE A 16 -0.42 -4.70 -5.37
N SER A 17 -0.50 -3.71 -6.26
CA SER A 17 0.67 -2.94 -6.72
C SER A 17 0.41 -1.43 -6.57
N PRO A 18 0.73 -0.86 -5.40
CA PRO A 18 0.56 0.57 -5.14
C PRO A 18 1.80 1.39 -5.52
N ALA A 19 2.86 0.73 -6.01
CA ALA A 19 4.06 1.38 -6.50
C ALA A 19 3.74 2.25 -7.73
N LEU A 20 4.23 3.49 -7.71
CA LEU A 20 4.24 4.40 -8.84
C LEU A 20 5.58 5.15 -8.82
N PRO A 21 6.66 4.54 -9.36
CA PRO A 21 8.03 5.03 -9.15
C PRO A 21 8.26 6.45 -9.65
N VAL A 22 7.59 6.85 -10.75
CA VAL A 22 7.67 8.22 -11.30
C VAL A 22 7.21 9.28 -10.28
N ASN A 23 6.31 8.91 -9.37
CA ASN A 23 5.82 9.79 -8.30
C ASN A 23 6.52 9.50 -6.95
N GLY A 24 7.67 8.83 -6.97
CA GLY A 24 8.44 8.48 -5.78
C GLY A 24 7.77 7.44 -4.88
N ARG A 25 6.82 6.64 -5.37
CA ARG A 25 6.21 5.55 -4.59
C ARG A 25 6.80 4.22 -5.01
N THR A 26 7.54 3.57 -4.12
CA THR A 26 8.22 2.29 -4.41
C THR A 26 7.91 1.27 -3.34
N VAL A 27 7.93 -0.01 -3.72
CA VAL A 27 7.71 -1.13 -2.79
C VAL A 27 8.95 -2.01 -2.81
N TYR A 28 9.50 -2.31 -1.64
CA TYR A 28 10.64 -3.20 -1.48
C TYR A 28 10.43 -4.12 -0.27
N GLN A 29 10.52 -5.43 -0.50
CA GLN A 29 10.27 -6.48 0.52
C GLN A 29 8.98 -6.26 1.33
N GLY A 30 7.89 -5.83 0.68
CA GLY A 30 6.61 -5.58 1.34
C GLY A 30 6.50 -4.23 2.07
N TYR A 31 7.54 -3.40 2.07
CA TYR A 31 7.50 -2.04 2.62
C TYR A 31 7.22 -1.00 1.53
N LEU A 32 6.26 -0.10 1.79
CA LEU A 32 5.97 1.07 0.95
C LEU A 32 6.84 2.26 1.35
N PHE A 33 7.51 2.83 0.35
CA PHE A 33 8.30 4.05 0.46
C PHE A 33 7.62 5.21 -0.26
N VAL A 34 7.76 6.40 0.30
CA VAL A 34 7.37 7.68 -0.28
C VAL A 34 8.62 8.55 -0.35
N GLY A 35 9.20 8.68 -1.54
CA GLY A 35 10.55 9.19 -1.74
C GLY A 35 11.58 8.25 -1.08
N GLU A 36 12.36 8.79 -0.16
CA GLU A 36 13.38 8.05 0.60
C GLU A 36 12.89 7.59 1.98
N GLN A 37 11.64 7.90 2.34
CA GLN A 37 11.07 7.60 3.66
C GLN A 37 10.09 6.44 3.61
N LEU A 38 9.95 5.70 4.72
CA LEU A 38 8.86 4.75 4.89
C LEU A 38 7.51 5.47 4.93
N LEU A 39 6.43 4.78 4.51
CA LEU A 39 5.08 5.34 4.50
C LEU A 39 4.69 5.96 5.85
N ASN A 40 5.00 5.27 6.95
CA ASN A 40 4.67 5.68 8.32
C ASN A 40 5.62 6.73 8.92
N GLU A 41 6.69 7.07 8.21
CA GLU A 41 7.59 8.17 8.55
C GLU A 41 7.37 9.39 7.65
N SER A 42 6.61 9.22 6.57
CA SER A 42 6.24 10.29 5.65
C SER A 42 5.09 11.15 6.20
N GLY A 43 4.71 12.19 5.44
CA GLY A 43 3.50 12.99 5.73
C GLY A 43 2.20 12.17 5.84
N MET A 44 2.17 10.94 5.30
CA MET A 44 1.03 10.04 5.40
C MET A 44 0.73 9.58 6.84
N ARG A 45 1.71 9.64 7.75
CA ARG A 45 1.50 9.32 9.17
C ARG A 45 0.42 10.19 9.83
N HIS A 46 0.38 11.47 9.46
CA HIS A 46 -0.56 12.46 10.01
C HIS A 46 -1.65 12.85 9.01
N HIS A 47 -1.93 11.98 8.03
CA HIS A 47 -2.96 12.26 7.03
C HIS A 47 -4.32 12.46 7.73
N PRO A 48 -5.09 13.51 7.41
CA PRO A 48 -6.23 13.96 8.22
C PRO A 48 -7.40 12.97 8.27
N VAL A 49 -7.47 12.02 7.34
CA VAL A 49 -8.59 11.05 7.22
C VAL A 49 -8.10 9.61 7.32
N THR A 50 -6.90 9.34 6.83
CA THR A 50 -6.35 7.98 6.71
C THR A 50 -4.89 7.98 7.15
N PRO A 51 -4.62 8.25 8.44
CA PRO A 51 -3.26 8.19 8.96
C PRO A 51 -2.70 6.78 8.79
N MET A 52 -1.47 6.68 8.28
CA MET A 52 -0.80 5.41 8.00
C MET A 52 0.37 5.24 8.97
N GLU A 53 0.21 4.38 9.99
CA GLU A 53 1.22 4.18 11.05
C GLU A 53 2.14 2.97 10.82
N ASP A 54 1.83 2.16 9.81
CA ASP A 54 2.63 1.02 9.36
C ASP A 54 2.95 1.14 7.86
N ALA A 55 4.17 0.79 7.49
CA ALA A 55 4.64 0.78 6.12
C ALA A 55 4.73 -0.63 5.53
N HIS A 56 4.62 -1.68 6.36
CA HIS A 56 4.73 -3.07 5.95
C HIS A 56 3.37 -3.66 5.58
N TRP A 57 3.31 -4.39 4.47
CA TRP A 57 2.18 -5.30 4.22
C TRP A 57 2.46 -6.66 4.82
N ALA A 58 1.63 -7.08 5.77
CA ALA A 58 1.46 -8.48 6.07
C ALA A 58 0.75 -9.14 4.88
N ALA A 59 1.46 -10.05 4.20
CA ALA A 59 0.85 -10.99 3.26
C ALA A 59 0.09 -12.09 4.01
#